data_AF-A0A7K2WIX1-F1
#
_entry.id   AF-A0A7K2WIX1-F1
#
_cell.length_a   1.000
_cell.length_b   1.000
_cell.length_c   1.000
_cell.angle_alpha   90.00
_cell.angle_beta   90.00
_cell.angle_gamma   90.00
#
_symmetry.space_group_name_H-M   'P 1'
#
loop_
_entity.id
_entity.type
_entity.pdbx_description
1 polymer ?
#
loop_
_entity_poly.entity_id
_entity_poly.type
_entity_poly.pdbx_seq_one_letter_code
_entity_poly.pdbx_strand_id
1 'polypeptide(L)' 'MTNEPTAGVPGLFEAVLSGADDTVVGLLRAGVPAEAADGDGTSALYLAAVSDEPGLVRLLLTAGADPERG' A
#
# COMPACT_ATOMS: atom_id res chain seq x y z
N MET A 1 2.01 19.45 9.04
CA MET A 1 1.19 19.05 7.88
C MET A 1 0.31 17.94 8.38
N THR A 2 -0.95 18.27 8.64
CA THR A 2 -1.90 17.44 9.39
C THR A 2 -2.41 16.33 8.48
N ASN A 3 -1.93 15.10 8.67
CA ASN A 3 -2.62 13.94 8.12
C ASN A 3 -3.93 13.80 8.88
N GLU A 4 -5.00 14.35 8.31
CA GLU A 4 -6.34 14.13 8.82
C GLU A 4 -6.66 12.63 8.67
N PRO A 5 -7.01 11.91 9.75
CA PRO A 5 -7.51 10.56 9.60
C PRO A 5 -8.90 10.69 8.96
N THR A 6 -8.98 10.53 7.64
CA THR A 6 -10.25 10.38 6.93
C THR A 6 -10.92 9.12 7.46
N ALA A 7 -11.73 9.30 8.51
CA ALA A 7 -12.60 8.27 9.05
C ALA A 7 -13.52 7.78 7.91
N GLY A 8 -13.19 6.62 7.34
CA GLY A 8 -14.05 5.95 6.38
C GLY A 8 -13.37 4.89 5.51
N VAL A 9 -12.12 5.09 5.09
CA VAL A 9 -11.41 4.15 4.20
C VAL A 9 -9.99 3.88 4.71
N PRO A 10 -9.56 2.61 4.84
CA PRO A 10 -8.17 2.29 5.13
C PRO A 10 -7.26 2.90 4.05
N GLY A 11 -6.10 3.43 4.45
CA GLY A 11 -5.05 3.76 3.50
C GLY A 11 -4.53 2.49 2.82
N LEU A 12 -3.90 2.65 1.65
CA LEU A 12 -3.31 1.51 0.93
C LEU A 12 -2.27 0.80 1.80
N PHE A 13 -1.51 1.56 2.59
CA PHE A 13 -0.54 1.01 3.54
C PHE A 13 -1.22 0.12 4.60
N GLU A 14 -2.27 0.59 5.28
CA GLU A 14 -2.99 -0.23 6.27
C GLU A 14 -3.64 -1.48 5.65
N ALA A 15 -4.13 -1.38 4.41
CA ALA A 15 -4.69 -2.52 3.69
C ALA A 15 -3.63 -3.59 3.42
N VAL A 16 -2.42 -3.19 3.01
CA VAL A 16 -1.29 -4.10 2.83
C VAL A 16 -0.81 -4.65 4.17
N LEU A 17 -0.70 -3.83 5.21
CA LEU A 17 -0.34 -4.24 6.57
C LEU A 17 -1.30 -5.29 7.14
N SER A 18 -2.57 -5.18 6.81
CA SER A 18 -3.61 -6.11 7.26
C SER A 18 -3.73 -7.36 6.37
N GLY A 19 -2.97 -7.46 5.27
CA GLY A 19 -3.10 -8.54 4.28
C GLY A 19 -4.45 -8.54 3.56
N ALA A 20 -5.10 -7.39 3.43
CA ALA A 20 -6.44 -7.28 2.87
C ALA A 20 -6.41 -7.13 1.35
N ASP A 21 -6.06 -8.19 0.62
CA ASP A 21 -5.86 -8.20 -0.84
C ASP A 21 -7.00 -7.52 -1.62
N ASP A 22 -8.25 -7.86 -1.31
CA ASP A 22 -9.44 -7.28 -1.96
C ASP A 22 -9.53 -5.76 -1.74
N THR A 23 -9.14 -5.29 -0.56
CA THR A 23 -9.11 -3.87 -0.23
C THR A 23 -7.98 -3.17 -0.99
N VAL A 24 -6.81 -3.77 -1.06
CA VAL A 24 -5.67 -3.27 -1.84
C VAL A 24 -6.07 -3.11 -3.31
N VAL A 25 -6.70 -4.13 -3.90
CA VAL A 25 -7.22 -4.06 -5.28
C VAL A 25 -8.24 -2.94 -5.44
N GLY A 26 -9.19 -2.82 -4.50
CA GLY A 26 -10.22 -1.78 -4.53
C GLY A 26 -9.62 -0.37 -4.52
N LEU A 27 -8.64 -0.13 -3.64
CA LEU A 27 -7.97 1.16 -3.49
C LEU A 27 -7.15 1.52 -4.74
N LEU A 28 -6.38 0.57 -5.29
CA LEU A 28 -5.60 0.81 -6.51
C LEU A 28 -6.50 1.07 -7.72
N ARG A 29 -7.63 0.37 -7.82
CA ARG A 29 -8.65 0.64 -8.86
C ARG A 29 -9.34 1.99 -8.68
N ALA A 30 -9.47 2.47 -7.44
CA ALA A 30 -9.97 3.80 -7.15
C ALA A 30 -8.95 4.91 -7.48
N GLY A 31 -7.74 4.56 -7.92
CA GLY A 31 -6.69 5.51 -8.27
C GLY A 31 -5.87 6.00 -7.06
N VAL A 32 -5.96 5.29 -5.92
CA VAL A 32 -5.07 5.55 -4.78
C VAL A 32 -3.64 5.24 -5.22
N PRO A 33 -2.67 6.13 -4.97
CA PRO A 33 -1.30 5.94 -5.40
C PRO A 33 -0.69 4.70 -4.73
N ALA A 34 -0.04 3.86 -5.54
CA ALA A 34 0.66 2.65 -5.09
C ALA A 34 1.89 2.96 -4.23
N GLU A 35 2.37 4.20 -4.26
CA GLU A 35 3.50 4.72 -3.47
C GLU A 35 3.12 5.09 -2.02
N ALA A 36 2.10 4.45 -1.44
CA ALA A 36 1.73 4.71 -0.06
C ALA A 36 2.87 4.31 0.89
N ALA A 37 3.13 5.14 1.88
CA ALA A 37 4.11 4.90 2.93
C ALA A 37 3.55 5.30 4.29
N ASP A 38 4.08 4.71 5.35
CA ASP A 38 3.76 5.12 6.73
C ASP A 38 4.49 6.40 7.15
N GLY A 39 4.31 6.77 8.43
CA GLY A 39 4.98 7.94 9.01
C GLY A 39 6.49 7.83 9.15
N ASP A 40 7.04 6.60 9.10
CA ASP A 40 8.47 6.32 9.17
C ASP A 40 9.11 6.25 7.77
N GLY A 41 8.30 6.34 6.70
CA GLY A 41 8.74 6.29 5.31
C GLY A 41 8.76 4.88 4.73
N THR A 42 8.29 3.87 5.47
CA THR A 42 8.17 2.49 5.00
C THR A 42 7.13 2.42 3.89
N SER A 43 7.51 1.97 2.70
CA SER A 43 6.57 1.83 1.60
C SER A 43 5.68 0.59 1.76
N ALA A 44 4.45 0.64 1.24
CA ALA A 44 3.56 -0.51 1.17
C ALA A 44 4.20 -1.67 0.38
N LEU A 45 5.02 -1.36 -0.63
CA LEU A 45 5.74 -2.36 -1.40
C LEU A 45 6.83 -3.06 -0.58
N TYR A 46 7.59 -2.30 0.21
CA TYR A 46 8.56 -2.86 1.15
C TYR A 46 7.87 -3.77 2.16
N LEU A 47 6.75 -3.33 2.74
CA LEU A 47 5.98 -4.13 3.69
C LEU A 47 5.50 -5.46 3.09
N ALA A 48 4.97 -5.45 1.86
CA ALA A 48 4.57 -6.66 1.15
C ALA A 48 5.75 -7.60 0.89
N ALA A 49 6.93 -7.05 0.59
CA ALA A 49 8.14 -7.84 0.35
C ALA A 49 8.67 -8.50 1.63
N VAL A 50 8.71 -7.78 2.76
CA VAL A 50 9.19 -8.33 4.04
C VAL A 50 8.18 -9.28 4.69
N SER A 51 6.90 -9.16 4.34
CA SER A 51 5.83 -10.02 4.84
C SER A 51 5.69 -11.34 4.04
N ASP A 52 6.55 -11.58 3.04
CA ASP A 52 6.50 -12.74 2.14
C ASP A 52 5.16 -12.86 1.38
N GLU A 53 4.61 -11.72 0.95
CA GLU A 53 3.33 -11.61 0.23
C GLU A 53 3.57 -11.31 -1.26
N PRO A 54 4.01 -12.30 -2.08
CA PRO A 54 4.37 -12.06 -3.48
C PRO A 54 3.17 -11.64 -4.34
N GLY A 55 1.94 -11.95 -3.91
CA GLY A 55 0.70 -11.47 -4.54
C GLY A 55 0.60 -9.96 -4.46
N LEU A 56 0.70 -9.40 -3.24
CA LEU A 56 0.67 -7.96 -3.00
C LEU A 56 1.84 -7.23 -3.67
N VAL A 57 3.04 -7.80 -3.65
CA VAL A 57 4.21 -7.25 -4.36
C VAL A 57 3.89 -7.08 -5.85
N ARG A 58 3.39 -8.11 -6.52
CA ARG A 58 3.02 -8.03 -7.94
C ARG A 58 1.93 -6.99 -8.19
N LEU A 59 0.97 -6.89 -7.28
CA LEU A 59 -0.17 -6.00 -7.40
C LEU A 59 0.27 -4.53 -7.33
N LEU A 60 1.09 -4.20 -6.34
CA LEU A 60 1.67 -2.87 -6.14
C LEU A 60 2.58 -2.47 -7.31
N LEU A 61 3.46 -3.39 -7.78
CA LEU A 61 4.30 -3.15 -8.96
C LEU A 61 3.47 -2.92 -10.23
N THR A 62 2.40 -3.69 -10.42
CA THR A 62 1.47 -3.51 -11.55
C THR A 62 0.77 -2.16 -11.50
N ALA A 63 0.50 -1.66 -10.30
CA ALA A 63 -0.06 -0.33 -10.10
C ALA A 63 0.98 0.81 -10.17
N GLY A 64 2.25 0.49 -10.44
CA GLY A 64 3.32 1.47 -10.64
C GLY A 64 4.09 1.85 -9.38
N ALA A 65 4.02 1.05 -8.31
CA ALA A 65 4.90 1.24 -7.15
C ALA A 65 6.38 1.07 -7.56
N ASP A 66 7.24 1.92 -7.02
CA ASP A 66 8.68 1.90 -7.29
C ASP A 66 9.39 0.88 -6.38
N PRO A 67 10.02 -0.19 -6.94
CA PRO A 67 10.79 -1.16 -6.17
C PRO A 67 12.06 -0.60 -5.53
N GLU A 68 12.57 0.55 -5.98
CA GLU A 68 13.75 1.18 -5.40
C GLU A 68 13.40 2.08 -4.19
N ARG A 69 12.11 2.33 -3.94
CA ARG A 69 11.61 2.97 -2.72
C ARG A 69 11.35 1.94 -1.63
N GLY A 70 12.43 1.56 -0.96
CA GLY A 70 12.44 0.77 0.28
C GLY A 70 12.61 1.63 1.52
#